data_AF-A0A8C9QSA9-F1
#
_entry.id   AF-A0A8C9QSA9-F1
#
_cell.length_a   1.000
_cell.length_b   1.000
_cell.length_c   1.000
_cell.angle_alpha   90.00
_cell.angle_beta   90.00
_cell.angle_gamma   90.00
#
_symmetry.space_group_name_H-M   'P 1'
#
loop_
_entity.id
_entity.type
_entity.pdbx_description
1 polymer ?
#
loop_
_entity_poly.entity_id
_entity_poly.type
_entity_poly.pdbx_seq_one_letter_code
_entity_poly.pdbx_strand_id
1 'polypeptide(L)'
;MKCNSSRSENPHFFIQKMKRENVMLQLARELLDREATDRVEEKKQYMEERCPPLVLPNSLEELQNLCRELHEKIEMVNEDKYDLERKIEMFCNEELNFKVIDLQGKFKKPPLKKVRMSADAMLQALLGSKHKVSMDLRANLKQVKKETKEEDKDVGDWRKNIEDKAGMGGRKKIFESEA
;
A
#
# COMPACT_ATOMS: atom_id res chain seq x y z
N MET A 1 39.79 4.67 -21.75
CA MET A 1 38.75 3.87 -21.07
C MET A 1 38.42 4.51 -19.72
N LYS A 2 37.50 5.49 -19.66
CA LYS A 2 37.00 6.06 -18.39
C LYS A 2 35.54 6.52 -18.56
N CYS A 3 34.61 5.59 -18.66
CA CYS A 3 33.18 5.89 -18.72
C CYS A 3 32.33 4.89 -17.93
N ASN A 4 32.67 4.55 -16.68
CA ASN A 4 31.78 3.76 -15.82
C ASN A 4 31.51 4.39 -14.44
N SER A 5 32.18 5.49 -14.07
CA SER A 5 32.03 6.10 -12.74
C SER A 5 30.90 7.13 -12.64
N SER A 6 30.36 7.63 -13.76
CA SER A 6 29.42 8.76 -13.79
C SER A 6 27.93 8.38 -13.78
N ARG A 7 27.59 7.09 -13.77
CA ARG A 7 26.19 6.63 -13.85
C ARG A 7 25.51 6.49 -12.49
N SER A 8 26.26 6.23 -11.42
CA SER A 8 25.75 6.05 -10.05
C SER A 8 25.52 7.35 -9.28
N GLU A 9 26.12 8.47 -9.72
CA GLU A 9 26.07 9.76 -9.01
C GLU A 9 25.06 10.75 -9.62
N ASN A 10 24.41 10.39 -10.74
CA ASN A 10 23.47 11.28 -11.43
C ASN A 10 22.05 11.13 -10.86
N PRO A 11 21.49 12.14 -10.16
CA PRO A 11 20.18 12.04 -9.49
C PRO A 11 19.03 11.74 -10.45
N HIS A 12 19.15 12.15 -11.73
CA HIS A 12 18.16 11.83 -12.76
C HIS A 12 18.06 10.31 -13.03
N PHE A 13 19.20 9.60 -13.01
CA PHE A 13 19.23 8.15 -13.19
C PHE A 13 18.56 7.42 -12.01
N PHE A 14 18.81 7.88 -10.78
CA PHE A 14 18.18 7.33 -9.58
C PHE A 14 16.67 7.53 -9.57
N ILE A 15 16.19 8.74 -9.90
CA ILE A 15 14.75 9.03 -10.00
C ILE A 15 14.09 8.15 -11.07
N GLN A 16 14.73 7.99 -12.23
CA GLN A 16 14.20 7.14 -13.29
C GLN A 16 14.17 5.66 -12.90
N LYS A 17 15.19 5.16 -12.18
CA LYS A 17 15.22 3.80 -11.64
C LYS A 17 14.08 3.58 -10.64
N MET A 18 13.95 4.47 -9.65
CA MET A 18 12.87 4.41 -8.65
C MET A 18 11.48 4.47 -9.28
N LYS A 19 11.29 5.30 -10.32
CA LYS A 19 10.03 5.37 -11.07
C LYS A 19 9.69 4.02 -11.73
N ARG A 20 10.66 3.36 -12.35
CA ARG A 20 10.47 2.04 -12.96
C ARG A 20 10.18 0.97 -11.92
N GLU A 21 10.91 0.95 -10.81
CA GLU A 21 10.67 0.03 -9.70
C GLU A 21 9.25 0.17 -9.13
N ASN A 22 8.78 1.40 -8.90
CA ASN A 22 7.41 1.63 -8.45
C ASN A 22 6.36 1.13 -9.45
N VAL A 23 6.56 1.38 -10.75
CA VAL A 23 5.64 0.88 -11.80
C VAL A 23 5.63 -0.66 -11.82
N MET A 24 6.79 -1.30 -11.70
CA MET A 24 6.87 -2.76 -11.64
C MET A 24 6.16 -3.31 -10.40
N LEU A 25 6.31 -2.67 -9.24
CA LEU A 25 5.62 -3.08 -8.02
C LEU A 25 4.10 -2.87 -8.10
N GLN A 26 3.64 -1.79 -8.72
CA GLN A 26 2.23 -1.55 -8.98
C GLN A 26 1.64 -2.64 -9.88
N LEU A 27 2.31 -2.95 -10.99
CA LEU A 27 1.88 -4.03 -11.89
C LEU A 27 1.91 -5.39 -11.20
N ALA A 28 2.97 -5.70 -10.44
CA ALA A 28 3.07 -6.96 -9.70
C ALA A 28 1.92 -7.11 -8.70
N ARG A 29 1.53 -6.03 -8.02
CA ARG A 29 0.37 -6.03 -7.12
C ARG A 29 -0.92 -6.31 -7.89
N GLU A 30 -1.15 -5.64 -9.00
CA GLU A 30 -2.35 -5.87 -9.83
C GLU A 30 -2.42 -7.31 -10.34
N LEU A 31 -1.28 -7.90 -10.71
CA LEU A 31 -1.20 -9.30 -11.13
C LEU A 31 -1.49 -10.26 -9.98
N LEU A 32 -0.97 -10.00 -8.78
CA LEU A 32 -1.28 -10.81 -7.59
C LEU A 32 -2.75 -10.71 -7.19
N ASP A 33 -3.34 -9.51 -7.28
CA ASP A 33 -4.77 -9.31 -6.99
C ASP A 33 -5.62 -10.06 -8.03
N ARG A 34 -5.25 -10.03 -9.32
CA ARG A 34 -5.91 -10.81 -10.37
C ARG A 34 -5.76 -12.32 -10.17
N GLU A 35 -4.56 -12.81 -9.89
CA GLU A 35 -4.32 -14.22 -9.59
C GLU A 35 -5.16 -14.68 -8.39
N ALA A 36 -5.28 -13.84 -7.36
CA ALA A 36 -6.12 -14.15 -6.21
C ALA A 36 -7.60 -14.25 -6.57
N THR A 37 -8.12 -13.37 -7.46
CA THR A 37 -9.50 -13.47 -7.94
C THR A 37 -9.72 -14.69 -8.82
N ASP A 38 -8.78 -14.96 -9.73
CA ASP A 38 -8.85 -16.09 -10.66
C ASP A 38 -8.84 -17.41 -9.89
N ARG A 39 -7.99 -17.54 -8.86
CA ARG A 39 -7.95 -18.72 -7.98
C ARG A 39 -9.26 -18.96 -7.22
N VAL A 40 -9.96 -17.89 -6.83
CA VAL A 40 -11.27 -18.03 -6.16
C VAL A 40 -12.33 -18.50 -7.15
N GLU A 41 -12.33 -17.95 -8.37
CA GLU A 41 -13.26 -18.34 -9.43
C GLU A 41 -13.01 -19.77 -9.91
N GLU A 42 -11.75 -20.15 -10.14
CA GLU A 42 -11.36 -21.51 -10.49
C GLU A 42 -11.77 -22.51 -9.40
N LYS A 43 -11.55 -22.16 -8.12
CA LYS A 43 -12.03 -22.98 -6.99
C LYS A 43 -13.55 -23.13 -7.03
N LYS A 44 -14.28 -22.08 -7.35
CA LYS A 44 -15.74 -22.13 -7.44
C LYS A 44 -16.20 -23.03 -8.57
N GLN A 45 -15.62 -22.87 -9.77
CA GLN A 45 -15.91 -23.72 -10.93
C GLN A 45 -15.61 -25.20 -10.64
N TYR A 46 -14.45 -25.48 -10.05
CA TYR A 46 -14.07 -26.83 -9.63
C TYR A 46 -15.09 -27.44 -8.65
N MET A 47 -15.54 -26.67 -7.66
CA MET A 47 -16.54 -27.13 -6.70
C MET A 47 -17.91 -27.36 -7.34
N GLU A 48 -18.31 -26.54 -8.30
CA GLU A 48 -19.59 -26.69 -9.02
C GLU A 48 -19.60 -27.94 -9.91
N GLU A 49 -18.47 -28.27 -10.54
CA GLU A 49 -18.31 -29.50 -11.35
C GLU A 49 -18.24 -30.76 -10.49
N ARG A 50 -17.48 -30.73 -9.38
CA ARG A 50 -17.20 -31.91 -8.55
C ARG A 50 -18.24 -32.17 -7.48
N CYS A 51 -18.91 -31.12 -7.00
CA CYS A 51 -19.91 -31.18 -5.94
C CYS A 51 -21.09 -30.25 -6.31
N PRO A 52 -21.87 -30.60 -7.35
CA PRO A 52 -23.03 -29.83 -7.73
C PRO A 52 -24.08 -29.80 -6.60
N PRO A 53 -24.99 -28.82 -6.60
CA PRO A 53 -26.07 -28.76 -5.63
C PRO A 53 -26.85 -30.07 -5.56
N LEU A 54 -27.08 -30.56 -4.34
CA LEU A 54 -27.74 -31.84 -4.12
C LEU A 54 -29.18 -31.79 -4.61
N VAL A 55 -29.55 -32.71 -5.50
CA VAL A 55 -30.92 -32.94 -5.93
C VAL A 55 -31.44 -34.19 -5.23
N LEU A 56 -32.48 -34.02 -4.42
CA LEU A 56 -33.08 -35.13 -3.69
C LEU A 56 -34.04 -35.90 -4.61
N PRO A 57 -33.90 -37.22 -4.73
CA PRO A 57 -34.85 -38.04 -5.47
C PRO A 57 -36.18 -38.16 -4.70
N ASN A 58 -37.25 -38.47 -5.43
CA ASN A 58 -38.60 -38.55 -4.86
C ASN A 58 -38.96 -39.96 -4.35
N SER A 59 -38.21 -40.99 -4.73
CA SER A 59 -38.45 -42.36 -4.27
C SER A 59 -37.51 -42.76 -3.13
N LEU A 60 -38.00 -43.63 -2.23
CA LEU A 60 -37.23 -44.13 -1.10
C LEU A 60 -36.00 -44.93 -1.56
N GLU A 61 -36.15 -45.73 -2.61
CA GLU A 61 -35.09 -46.59 -3.13
C GLU A 61 -33.95 -45.78 -3.75
N GLU A 62 -34.27 -44.79 -4.60
CA GLU A 62 -33.28 -43.87 -5.17
C GLU A 62 -32.57 -43.07 -4.07
N LEU A 63 -33.30 -42.65 -3.02
CA LEU A 63 -32.70 -41.94 -1.90
C LEU A 63 -31.71 -42.82 -1.12
N GLN A 64 -32.05 -44.09 -0.88
CA GLN A 64 -31.15 -45.03 -0.23
C GLN A 64 -29.89 -45.32 -1.08
N ASN A 65 -30.04 -45.44 -2.40
CA ASN A 65 -28.91 -45.58 -3.32
C ASN A 65 -28.00 -44.35 -3.27
N LEU A 66 -28.58 -43.15 -3.38
CA LEU A 66 -27.83 -41.88 -3.31
C LEU A 66 -27.06 -41.75 -1.99
N CYS A 67 -27.66 -42.10 -0.85
CA CYS A 67 -26.98 -42.07 0.44
C CYS A 67 -25.77 -43.01 0.50
N ARG A 68 -25.87 -44.22 -0.08
CA ARG A 68 -24.74 -45.15 -0.17
C ARG A 68 -23.62 -44.60 -1.06
N GLU A 69 -23.97 -44.12 -2.24
CA GLU A 69 -23.00 -43.53 -3.18
C GLU A 69 -22.26 -42.32 -2.59
N LEU A 70 -22.97 -41.44 -1.88
CA LEU A 70 -22.36 -40.30 -1.22
C LEU A 70 -21.42 -40.73 -0.09
N HIS A 71 -21.78 -41.77 0.66
CA HIS A 71 -20.93 -42.29 1.73
C HIS A 71 -19.61 -42.86 1.19
N GLU A 72 -19.67 -43.69 0.15
CA GLU A 72 -18.49 -44.24 -0.53
C GLU A 72 -17.60 -43.11 -1.11
N LYS A 73 -18.21 -42.09 -1.73
CA LYS A 73 -17.48 -40.92 -2.23
C LYS A 73 -16.77 -40.13 -1.12
N ILE A 74 -17.40 -39.98 0.04
CA ILE A 74 -16.81 -39.29 1.20
C ILE A 74 -15.56 -40.05 1.68
N GLU A 75 -15.62 -41.38 1.75
CA GLU A 75 -14.46 -42.20 2.14
C GLU A 75 -13.29 -41.99 1.19
N MET A 76 -13.51 -42.10 -0.13
CA MET A 76 -12.47 -41.87 -1.13
C MET A 76 -11.88 -40.45 -1.06
N VAL A 77 -12.72 -39.42 -0.99
CA VAL A 77 -12.25 -38.02 -0.93
C VAL A 77 -11.46 -37.73 0.35
N ASN A 78 -11.81 -38.37 1.46
CA ASN A 78 -11.07 -38.21 2.71
C ASN A 78 -9.67 -38.86 2.62
N GLU A 79 -9.55 -40.02 1.97
CA GLU A 79 -8.26 -40.65 1.71
C GLU A 79 -7.38 -39.77 0.81
N ASP A 80 -7.94 -39.28 -0.31
CA ASP A 80 -7.23 -38.35 -1.21
C ASP A 80 -6.78 -37.08 -0.48
N LYS A 81 -7.64 -36.53 0.38
CA LYS A 81 -7.31 -35.38 1.22
C LYS A 81 -6.16 -35.69 2.16
N TYR A 82 -6.19 -36.83 2.84
CA TYR A 82 -5.14 -37.24 3.77
C TYR A 82 -3.78 -37.35 3.05
N ASP A 83 -3.77 -37.99 1.88
CA ASP A 83 -2.55 -38.13 1.07
C ASP A 83 -1.99 -36.77 0.61
N LEU A 84 -2.87 -35.85 0.20
CA LEU A 84 -2.48 -34.50 -0.18
C LEU A 84 -1.94 -33.70 1.01
N GLU A 85 -2.61 -33.75 2.15
CA GLU A 85 -2.15 -33.10 3.39
C GLU A 85 -0.78 -33.62 3.81
N ARG A 86 -0.58 -34.95 3.75
CA ARG A 86 0.69 -35.56 4.10
C ARG A 86 1.81 -35.17 3.15
N LYS A 87 1.53 -35.09 1.84
CA LYS A 87 2.48 -34.58 0.85
C LYS A 87 2.84 -33.12 1.14
N ILE A 88 1.86 -32.26 1.42
CA ILE A 88 2.11 -30.85 1.76
C ILE A 88 3.00 -30.73 3.00
N GLU A 89 2.69 -31.47 4.07
CA GLU A 89 3.49 -31.47 5.30
C GLU A 89 4.95 -31.85 5.02
N MET A 90 5.18 -32.84 4.15
CA MET A 90 6.52 -33.28 3.78
C MET A 90 7.30 -32.23 2.97
N PHE A 91 6.62 -31.43 2.14
CA PHE A 91 7.26 -30.41 1.29
C PHE A 91 7.39 -29.04 1.97
N CYS A 92 6.50 -28.70 2.90
CA CYS A 92 6.56 -27.46 3.68
C CYS A 92 7.63 -27.51 4.79
N ASN A 93 8.77 -28.16 4.53
CA ASN A 93 9.86 -28.26 5.47
C ASN A 93 10.49 -26.89 5.73
N GLU A 94 10.23 -26.36 6.92
CA GLU A 94 10.84 -25.15 7.47
C GLU A 94 12.38 -25.25 7.54
N GLU A 95 12.93 -26.46 7.43
CA GLU A 95 14.37 -26.73 7.45
C GLU A 95 15.12 -26.03 6.31
N LEU A 96 14.57 -26.00 5.09
CA LEU A 96 15.20 -25.31 3.96
C LEU A 96 15.18 -23.79 4.17
N ASN A 97 14.07 -23.25 4.68
CA ASN A 97 13.97 -21.83 5.03
C ASN A 97 14.98 -21.46 6.13
N PHE A 98 15.15 -22.32 7.14
CA PHE A 98 16.14 -22.15 8.19
C PHE A 98 17.57 -22.16 7.63
N LYS A 99 17.91 -23.13 6.77
CA LYS A 99 19.21 -23.21 6.10
C LYS A 99 19.50 -21.98 5.23
N VAL A 100 18.50 -21.48 4.49
CA VAL A 100 18.64 -20.24 3.70
C VAL A 100 18.94 -19.06 4.61
N ILE A 101 18.26 -18.93 5.75
CA ILE A 101 18.50 -17.86 6.73
C ILE A 101 19.92 -17.97 7.32
N ASP A 102 20.37 -19.17 7.69
CA ASP A 102 21.71 -19.40 8.22
C ASP A 102 22.80 -19.08 7.20
N LEU A 103 22.60 -19.48 5.93
CA LEU A 103 23.53 -19.25 4.83
C LEU A 103 23.58 -17.78 4.38
N GLN A 104 22.47 -17.04 4.43
CA GLN A 104 22.45 -15.59 4.18
C GLN A 104 23.27 -14.82 5.22
N GLY A 105 23.71 -15.48 6.29
CA GLY A 105 24.59 -14.93 7.29
C GLY A 105 23.86 -14.06 8.29
N LYS A 106 24.44 -13.96 9.49
CA LYS A 106 23.95 -13.24 10.66
C LYS A 106 23.84 -11.72 10.45
N PHE A 107 22.98 -11.22 9.56
CA PHE A 107 22.23 -10.02 9.94
C PHE A 107 21.51 -10.45 11.22
N LYS A 108 21.97 -10.00 12.39
CA LYS A 108 21.32 -10.30 13.66
C LYS A 108 19.86 -9.95 13.46
N LYS A 109 19.00 -10.95 13.25
CA LYS A 109 17.55 -10.79 13.27
C LYS A 109 17.33 -10.03 14.59
N PRO A 110 16.90 -8.75 14.56
CA PRO A 110 16.73 -8.00 15.78
C PRO A 110 15.92 -8.89 16.72
N PRO A 111 16.37 -9.13 17.97
CA PRO A 111 15.72 -10.10 18.86
C PRO A 111 14.23 -9.83 18.80
N LEU A 112 13.43 -10.87 18.51
CA LEU A 112 12.00 -10.79 18.19
C LEU A 112 11.35 -9.68 19.03
N LYS A 113 11.22 -8.49 18.45
CA LYS A 113 10.59 -7.39 19.17
C LYS A 113 9.15 -7.84 19.32
N LYS A 114 8.65 -7.98 20.55
CA LYS A 114 7.21 -8.09 20.79
C LYS A 114 6.56 -6.88 20.15
N VAL A 115 6.02 -7.07 18.95
CA VAL A 115 5.27 -6.03 18.24
C VAL A 115 3.96 -5.94 19.02
N ARG A 116 3.88 -4.96 19.92
CA ARG A 116 2.62 -4.56 20.52
C ARG A 116 1.74 -4.00 19.39
N MET A 117 0.42 -4.13 19.53
CA MET A 117 -0.54 -3.55 18.60
C MET A 117 -0.14 -2.11 18.26
N SER A 118 -0.10 -1.76 16.96
CA SER A 118 0.21 -0.40 16.54
C SER A 118 -0.82 0.57 17.13
N ALA A 119 -0.42 1.82 17.36
CA ALA A 119 -1.33 2.85 17.85
C ALA A 119 -2.57 2.95 16.95
N ASP A 120 -2.40 2.89 15.63
CA ASP A 120 -3.49 2.90 14.66
C ASP A 120 -4.43 1.70 14.79
N ALA A 121 -3.89 0.48 14.96
CA ALA A 121 -4.71 -0.72 15.15
C ALA A 121 -5.49 -0.67 16.46
N MET A 122 -4.86 -0.16 17.53
CA MET A 122 -5.50 0.00 18.84
C MET A 122 -6.57 1.09 18.81
N LEU A 123 -6.31 2.24 18.17
CA LEU A 123 -7.26 3.33 18.05
C LEU A 123 -8.44 2.96 17.15
N GLN A 124 -8.21 2.25 16.05
CA GLN A 124 -9.29 1.75 15.20
C GLN A 124 -10.17 0.74 15.95
N ALA A 125 -9.58 -0.12 16.77
CA ALA A 125 -10.33 -1.08 17.58
C ALA A 125 -11.13 -0.41 18.72
N LEU A 126 -10.57 0.61 19.39
CA LEU A 126 -11.21 1.29 20.53
C LEU A 126 -12.21 2.38 20.13
N LEU A 127 -11.94 3.10 19.05
CA LEU A 127 -12.70 4.30 18.65
C LEU A 127 -13.48 4.11 17.33
N GLY A 128 -13.34 2.96 16.69
CA GLY A 128 -14.04 2.63 15.45
C GLY A 128 -13.74 3.65 14.34
N SER A 129 -14.77 3.99 13.56
CA SER A 129 -14.65 4.90 12.42
C SER A 129 -14.50 6.38 12.78
N LYS A 130 -14.63 6.78 14.06
CA LYS A 130 -14.65 8.21 14.46
C LYS A 130 -13.27 8.89 14.40
N HIS A 131 -12.16 8.16 14.55
CA HIS A 131 -10.81 8.72 14.50
C HIS A 131 -10.01 8.07 13.37
N LYS A 132 -10.23 8.56 12.13
CA LYS A 132 -9.44 8.18 10.96
C LYS A 132 -8.29 9.15 10.75
N VAL A 133 -7.43 9.29 11.76
CA VAL A 133 -6.17 10.03 11.62
C VAL A 133 -5.13 9.01 11.17
N SER A 134 -4.72 9.02 9.90
CA SER A 134 -3.57 8.22 9.52
C SER A 134 -2.34 8.85 10.17
N MET A 135 -1.56 8.08 10.92
CA MET A 135 -0.29 8.55 11.48
C MET A 135 0.80 8.63 10.40
N ASP A 136 0.43 8.68 9.12
CA ASP A 136 1.35 8.93 8.03
C ASP A 136 1.99 10.31 8.23
N LEU A 137 3.31 10.37 8.11
CA LEU A 137 4.07 11.64 8.17
C LEU A 137 3.50 12.71 7.23
N ARG A 138 2.85 12.27 6.14
CA ARG A 138 2.20 13.10 5.13
C ARG A 138 0.89 13.76 5.61
N ALA A 139 0.15 13.13 6.51
CA ALA A 139 -1.17 13.62 6.96
C ALA A 139 -1.07 14.83 7.92
N ASN A 140 0.05 14.96 8.65
CA ASN A 140 0.30 16.08 9.57
C ASN A 140 0.94 17.32 8.92
N LEU A 141 1.34 17.23 7.64
CA LEU A 141 1.89 18.38 6.92
C LEU A 141 0.73 19.24 6.37
N LYS A 142 0.76 20.55 6.65
CA LYS A 142 -0.21 21.49 6.07
C LYS A 142 -0.12 21.45 4.55
N GLN A 143 -1.14 20.92 3.89
CA GLN A 143 -1.28 21.01 2.45
C GLN A 143 -1.58 22.48 2.10
N VAL A 144 -0.62 23.19 1.53
CA VAL A 144 -0.90 24.48 0.87
C VAL A 144 -1.69 24.12 -0.38
N LYS A 145 -3.01 24.11 -0.23
CA LYS A 145 -3.95 24.05 -1.35
C LYS A 145 -3.63 25.26 -2.23
N LYS A 146 -3.04 25.03 -3.40
CA LYS A 146 -3.09 25.98 -4.51
C LYS A 146 -4.51 25.91 -5.09
N GLU A 147 -5.48 26.22 -4.25
CA GLU A 147 -6.82 26.58 -4.68
C GLU A 147 -6.73 28.07 -4.99
N THR A 148 -7.03 28.42 -6.23
CA THR A 148 -7.43 29.77 -6.65
C THR A 148 -8.51 30.26 -5.69
N LYS A 149 -8.09 30.96 -4.65
CA LYS A 149 -8.97 31.78 -3.84
C LYS A 149 -8.88 33.17 -4.43
N GLU A 150 -9.86 33.49 -5.28
CA GLU A 150 -10.30 34.86 -5.47
C GLU A 150 -10.47 35.49 -4.08
N GLU A 151 -9.80 36.63 -3.94
CA GLU A 151 -9.99 37.69 -2.94
C GLU A 151 -9.94 37.24 -1.47
N ASP A 152 -8.87 37.60 -0.77
CA ASP A 152 -8.86 38.92 -0.13
C ASP A 152 -7.53 39.23 0.59
N LYS A 153 -7.22 40.53 0.63
CA LYS A 153 -6.15 41.24 1.36
C LYS A 153 -4.82 41.45 0.63
N ASP A 154 -4.87 42.46 -0.23
CA ASP A 154 -4.11 43.70 -0.02
C ASP A 154 -2.65 43.52 0.43
N VAL A 155 -1.84 42.98 -0.47
CA VAL A 155 -0.41 43.30 -0.47
C VAL A 155 -0.27 44.58 -1.29
N GLY A 156 -0.57 45.70 -0.64
CA GLY A 156 -0.58 47.03 -1.21
C GLY A 156 0.70 47.35 -1.99
N ASP A 157 0.52 47.94 -3.17
CA ASP A 157 1.54 48.30 -4.12
C ASP A 157 2.64 49.16 -3.48
N TRP A 158 3.87 48.63 -3.42
CA TRP A 158 5.02 49.31 -2.85
C TRP A 158 5.36 50.62 -3.59
N ARG A 159 4.81 50.85 -4.79
CA ARG A 159 4.99 52.10 -5.55
C ARG A 159 4.36 53.31 -4.87
N LYS A 160 3.28 53.15 -4.09
CA LYS A 160 2.53 54.29 -3.54
C LYS A 160 3.30 55.08 -2.46
N ASN A 161 4.21 54.43 -1.74
CA ASN A 161 4.99 55.07 -0.68
C ASN A 161 6.15 55.96 -1.20
N ILE A 162 6.52 55.85 -2.49
CA ILE A 162 7.61 56.65 -3.08
C ILE A 162 7.09 57.97 -3.67
N GLU A 163 5.87 58.01 -4.21
CA GLU A 163 5.31 59.22 -4.82
C GLU A 163 4.94 60.30 -3.78
N ASP A 164 4.51 59.90 -2.58
CA ASP A 164 4.14 60.85 -1.51
C ASP A 164 5.33 61.63 -0.91
N LYS A 165 6.58 61.26 -1.23
CA LYS A 165 7.79 62.00 -0.80
C LYS A 165 8.45 62.85 -1.89
N ALA A 166 7.94 62.84 -3.13
CA ALA A 166 8.52 63.60 -4.24
C ALA A 166 7.97 65.05 -4.37
N GLY A 167 7.17 65.52 -3.41
CA GLY A 167 6.34 66.72 -3.56
C GLY A 167 6.69 67.96 -2.73
N MET A 168 7.90 68.11 -2.17
CA MET A 168 8.30 69.38 -1.50
C MET A 168 9.21 70.24 -2.38
N GLY A 169 8.69 70.65 -3.54
CA GLY A 169 9.26 71.73 -4.37
C GLY A 169 8.72 73.09 -3.94
N GLY A 170 9.29 73.70 -2.89
CA GLY A 170 8.92 75.03 -2.41
C GLY A 170 10.14 75.87 -2.06
N ARG A 171 10.35 76.95 -2.83
CA ARG A 171 11.43 77.96 -2.79
C ARG A 171 12.00 78.25 -1.39
N LYS A 172 13.25 77.87 -1.13
CA LYS A 172 14.02 78.35 0.04
C LYS A 172 14.42 79.81 -0.18
N LYS A 173 13.90 80.71 0.67
CA LYS A 173 14.41 82.08 0.82
C LYS A 173 15.81 82.02 1.43
N ILE A 174 16.76 82.66 0.77
CA ILE A 174 18.10 82.93 1.31
C ILE A 174 18.01 84.33 1.92
N PHE A 175 18.37 84.47 3.20
CA PHE A 175 18.69 85.76 3.80
C PHE A 175 20.17 85.74 4.15
N GLU A 176 20.91 86.71 3.62
CA GLU A 176 22.26 87.09 4.03
C GLU A 176 22.18 88.05 5.21
N SER A 177 23.03 87.81 6.23
CA SER A 177 23.61 88.71 7.25
C SER A 177 23.88 87.87 8.51
N GLU A 178 25.02 87.95 9.21
CA GLU A 178 25.73 89.16 9.63
C GLU A 178 27.07 88.78 10.30
N ALA A 179 28.02 89.73 10.27
CA ALA A 179 29.16 89.95 11.19
C ALA A 179 30.25 88.87 11.39
#